data_AF-A0A554J7G9-F1
#
_entry.id   AF-A0A554J7G9-F1
#
_cell.length_a   1.000
_cell.length_b   1.000
_cell.length_c   1.000
_cell.angle_alpha   90.00
_cell.angle_beta   90.00
_cell.angle_gamma   90.00
#
_symmetry.space_group_name_H-M   'P 1'
#
loop_
_entity.id
_entity.type
_entity.pdbx_description
1 polymer ?
#
loop_
_entity_poly.entity_id
_entity_poly.type
_entity_poly.pdbx_seq_one_letter_code
_entity_poly.pdbx_strand_id
1 'polypeptide(L)'
;MHSDLAPNEGKKLETVVDGATYLRLPIKTRLIQSGDDLMALLREYVAPHLQKDDVLFISEKVVCVCQGRIVHRDAVKTSWLARFLSTKVRNYAGTPQFRGLGHGTAPAMQLLIEEAGYSRVLFAAAVSAITRPLGIAGAFYYL
;
A
#
# COMPACT_ATOMS: atom_id res chain seq x y z
N MET A 1 9.52 -9.64 -31.22
CA MET A 1 9.99 -9.18 -29.89
C MET A 1 9.33 -7.83 -29.63
N HIS A 2 8.30 -7.77 -28.78
CA HIS A 2 7.61 -6.52 -28.48
C HIS A 2 8.50 -5.63 -27.59
N SER A 3 8.67 -4.37 -27.98
CA SER A 3 9.63 -3.38 -27.49
C SER A 3 9.37 -2.82 -26.08
N ASP A 4 8.45 -3.38 -25.30
CA ASP A 4 7.79 -2.61 -24.23
C ASP A 4 8.12 -3.04 -22.79
N LEU A 5 9.02 -4.01 -22.60
CA LEU A 5 9.47 -4.48 -21.27
C LEU A 5 10.69 -3.71 -20.73
N ALA A 6 10.77 -2.42 -21.03
CA ALA A 6 11.89 -1.57 -20.63
C ALA A 6 11.82 -1.23 -19.14
N PRO A 7 12.95 -1.25 -18.41
CA PRO A 7 12.97 -0.82 -17.03
C PRO A 7 12.69 0.69 -16.93
N ASN A 8 12.17 1.13 -15.78
CA ASN A 8 12.16 2.54 -15.44
C ASN A 8 13.60 3.09 -15.44
N GLU A 9 13.74 4.40 -15.69
CA GLU A 9 15.03 5.08 -15.69
C GLU A 9 15.83 4.78 -14.40
N GLY A 10 17.11 4.42 -14.56
CA GLY A 10 17.99 4.06 -13.45
C GLY A 10 17.73 2.69 -12.80
N LYS A 11 16.84 1.85 -13.36
CA LYS A 11 16.58 0.48 -12.89
C LYS A 11 17.11 -0.56 -13.88
N LYS A 12 17.52 -1.71 -13.36
CA LYS A 12 17.92 -2.90 -14.13
C LYS A 12 16.83 -3.96 -14.03
N LEU A 13 16.52 -4.60 -15.15
CA LEU A 13 15.60 -5.74 -15.21
C LEU A 13 16.19 -6.94 -14.47
N GLU A 14 17.47 -7.20 -14.70
CA GLU A 14 18.21 -8.31 -14.11
C GLU A 14 18.57 -8.05 -12.64
N THR A 15 18.43 -9.08 -11.81
CA THR A 15 18.97 -9.13 -10.46
C THR A 15 19.52 -10.52 -10.17
N VAL A 16 20.61 -10.61 -9.40
CA VAL A 16 21.19 -11.88 -8.97
C VAL A 16 20.89 -12.07 -7.49
N VAL A 17 20.36 -13.24 -7.14
CA VAL A 17 20.04 -13.64 -5.76
C VAL A 17 20.53 -15.07 -5.59
N ASP A 18 21.37 -15.32 -4.58
CA ASP A 18 21.92 -16.64 -4.27
C ASP A 18 22.52 -17.38 -5.48
N GLY A 19 23.19 -16.64 -6.38
CA GLY A 19 23.82 -17.18 -7.59
C GLY A 19 22.87 -17.46 -8.75
N ALA A 20 21.56 -17.25 -8.58
CA ALA A 20 20.58 -17.34 -9.66
C ALA A 20 20.22 -15.95 -10.22
N THR A 21 20.10 -15.87 -11.54
CA THR A 21 19.69 -14.66 -12.26
C THR A 21 18.18 -14.63 -12.44
N TYR A 22 17.55 -13.53 -12.05
CA TYR A 22 16.12 -13.26 -12.22
C TYR A 22 15.90 -12.03 -13.09
N LEU A 23 14.91 -12.10 -13.98
CA LEU A 23 14.44 -10.96 -14.77
C LEU A 23 13.14 -10.41 -14.18
N ARG A 24 13.12 -9.13 -13.86
CA ARG A 24 11.93 -8.41 -13.38
C ARG A 24 11.38 -7.55 -14.50
N LEU A 25 10.49 -8.13 -15.28
CA LEU A 25 9.93 -7.54 -16.49
C LEU A 25 8.69 -6.68 -16.14
N PRO A 26 8.74 -5.35 -16.29
CA PRO A 26 7.57 -4.52 -16.07
C PRO A 26 6.58 -4.66 -17.24
N ILE A 27 5.30 -4.84 -16.91
CA ILE A 27 4.22 -4.89 -17.90
C ILE A 27 3.53 -3.53 -17.95
N LYS A 28 3.57 -2.89 -19.12
CA LYS A 28 2.88 -1.62 -19.36
C LYS A 28 1.41 -1.89 -19.70
N THR A 29 0.51 -1.17 -19.04
CA THR A 29 -0.94 -1.24 -19.27
C THR A 29 -1.49 0.14 -19.59
N ARG A 30 -2.75 0.20 -20.04
CA ARG A 30 -3.54 1.45 -19.91
C ARG A 30 -3.78 1.80 -18.45
N LEU A 31 -4.32 2.99 -18.19
CA LEU A 31 -4.82 3.34 -16.86
C LEU A 31 -5.97 2.38 -16.49
N ILE A 32 -5.82 1.72 -15.35
CA ILE A 32 -6.81 0.79 -14.80
C ILE A 32 -7.89 1.59 -14.08
N GLN A 33 -9.14 1.26 -14.35
CA GLN A 33 -10.32 1.97 -13.88
C GLN A 33 -11.17 1.10 -12.96
N SER A 34 -12.01 1.74 -12.16
CA SER A 34 -12.99 1.03 -11.33
C SER A 34 -13.95 0.25 -12.21
N GLY A 35 -14.20 -1.02 -11.87
CA GLY A 35 -15.07 -1.93 -12.65
C GLY A 35 -14.36 -2.71 -13.76
N ASP A 36 -13.06 -2.49 -13.97
CA ASP A 36 -12.27 -3.36 -14.85
C ASP A 36 -12.23 -4.81 -14.30
N ASP A 37 -12.32 -5.80 -15.20
CA ASP A 37 -12.10 -7.21 -14.87
C ASP A 37 -10.59 -7.49 -14.79
N LEU A 38 -10.12 -7.80 -13.58
CA LEU A 38 -8.71 -8.11 -13.34
C LEU A 38 -8.21 -9.27 -14.20
N MET A 39 -8.98 -10.35 -14.35
CA MET A 39 -8.56 -11.52 -15.12
C MET A 39 -8.53 -11.21 -16.62
N ALA A 40 -9.42 -10.36 -17.12
CA ALA A 40 -9.36 -9.88 -18.49
C ALA A 40 -8.10 -9.05 -18.74
N LEU A 41 -7.78 -8.12 -17.84
CA LEU A 41 -6.54 -7.33 -17.90
C LEU A 41 -5.28 -8.23 -17.88
N LEU A 42 -5.26 -9.25 -17.02
CA LEU A 42 -4.13 -10.18 -16.96
C LEU A 42 -3.99 -11.01 -18.24
N ARG A 43 -5.09 -11.46 -18.84
CA ARG A 43 -5.07 -12.15 -20.13
C ARG A 43 -4.57 -11.26 -21.26
N GLU A 44 -4.94 -9.98 -21.25
CA GLU A 44 -4.57 -9.02 -22.29
C GLU A 44 -3.10 -8.59 -22.17
N TYR A 45 -2.68 -8.13 -20.98
CA TYR A 45 -1.38 -7.47 -20.80
C TYR A 45 -0.29 -8.40 -20.29
N VAL A 46 -0.62 -9.47 -19.56
CA VAL A 46 0.39 -10.28 -18.84
C VAL A 46 0.60 -11.64 -19.52
N ALA A 47 -0.47 -12.35 -19.84
CA ALA A 47 -0.40 -13.70 -20.41
C ALA A 47 0.50 -13.84 -21.66
N PRO A 48 0.60 -12.85 -22.58
CA PRO A 48 1.52 -12.93 -23.72
C PRO A 48 3.02 -12.98 -23.35
N HIS A 49 3.37 -12.62 -22.11
CA HIS A 49 4.75 -12.53 -21.65
C HIS A 49 5.14 -13.61 -20.64
N LEU A 50 4.17 -14.35 -20.10
CA LEU A 50 4.42 -15.36 -19.06
C LEU A 50 4.96 -16.66 -19.66
N GLN A 51 5.99 -17.20 -19.04
CA GLN A 51 6.50 -18.53 -19.26
C GLN A 51 6.08 -19.47 -18.12
N LYS A 52 6.26 -20.77 -18.35
CA LYS A 52 6.07 -21.77 -17.30
C LYS A 52 7.03 -21.44 -16.15
N ASP A 53 6.52 -21.55 -14.92
CA ASP A 53 7.24 -21.30 -13.66
C ASP A 53 7.56 -19.81 -13.36
N ASP A 54 7.06 -18.88 -14.18
CA ASP A 54 7.12 -17.44 -13.86
C ASP A 54 6.22 -17.08 -12.66
N VAL A 55 6.67 -16.10 -11.89
CA VAL A 55 5.91 -15.52 -10.77
C VAL A 55 5.41 -14.13 -11.15
N LEU A 56 4.10 -13.95 -11.11
CA LEU A 56 3.46 -12.67 -11.37
C LEU A 56 3.32 -11.86 -10.07
N PHE A 57 3.90 -10.67 -10.06
CA PHE A 57 3.69 -9.67 -9.02
C PHE A 57 2.68 -8.62 -9.48
N ILE A 58 1.62 -8.41 -8.70
CA ILE A 58 0.60 -7.38 -8.96
C ILE A 58 0.52 -6.50 -7.71
N SER A 59 0.50 -5.19 -7.91
CA SER A 59 0.23 -4.26 -6.80
C SER A 59 -1.20 -4.47 -6.31
N GLU A 60 -1.37 -4.60 -5.00
CA GLU A 60 -2.68 -4.64 -4.35
C GLU A 60 -3.59 -3.48 -4.80
N LYS A 61 -3.01 -2.30 -5.09
CA LYS A 61 -3.74 -1.15 -5.61
C LYS A 61 -4.56 -1.48 -6.87
N VAL A 62 -4.00 -2.25 -7.79
CA VAL A 62 -4.68 -2.64 -9.03
C VAL A 62 -5.88 -3.54 -8.73
N VAL A 63 -5.69 -4.50 -7.83
CA VAL A 63 -6.75 -5.42 -7.38
C VAL A 63 -7.87 -4.64 -6.71
N CYS A 64 -7.56 -3.71 -5.80
CA CYS A 64 -8.54 -2.88 -5.11
C CYS A 64 -9.33 -1.99 -6.08
N VAL A 65 -8.68 -1.41 -7.09
CA VAL A 65 -9.35 -0.61 -8.13
C VAL A 65 -10.35 -1.48 -8.91
N CYS A 66 -9.93 -2.66 -9.39
CA CYS A 66 -10.81 -3.58 -10.13
C CYS A 66 -12.00 -4.06 -9.28
N GLN A 67 -11.79 -4.31 -8.00
CA GLN A 67 -12.82 -4.76 -7.05
C GLN A 67 -13.72 -3.62 -6.54
N GLY A 68 -13.53 -2.38 -6.99
CA GLY A 68 -14.30 -1.23 -6.52
C GLY A 68 -14.06 -0.88 -5.05
N ARG A 69 -12.93 -1.29 -4.47
CA ARG A 69 -12.55 -1.03 -3.07
C ARG A 69 -11.83 0.30 -2.90
N ILE A 70 -12.32 1.33 -3.59
CA ILE A 70 -11.79 2.69 -3.50
C ILE A 70 -12.74 3.51 -2.62
N VAL A 71 -12.20 4.10 -1.56
CA VAL A 71 -12.97 5.02 -0.71
C VAL A 71 -12.55 6.46 -1.02
N HIS A 72 -13.52 7.27 -1.44
CA HIS A 72 -13.31 8.70 -1.60
C HIS A 72 -13.20 9.38 -0.23
N ARG A 73 -12.19 10.22 -0.06
CA ARG A 73 -11.91 10.91 1.21
C ARG A 73 -13.12 11.66 1.76
N ASP A 74 -13.88 12.31 0.88
CA ASP A 74 -15.03 13.13 1.28
C ASP A 74 -16.25 12.30 1.71
N ALA A 75 -16.27 11.01 1.37
CA ALA A 75 -17.30 10.08 1.82
C ALA A 75 -17.06 9.56 3.25
N VAL A 76 -15.85 9.75 3.80
CA VAL A 76 -15.48 9.21 5.12
C VAL A 76 -16.05 10.09 6.23
N LYS A 77 -17.04 9.56 6.95
CA LYS A 77 -17.62 10.21 8.13
C LYS A 77 -16.73 10.01 9.34
N THR A 78 -15.99 11.06 9.71
CA THR A 78 -15.01 10.97 10.81
C THR A 78 -15.64 11.09 12.19
N SER A 79 -15.35 10.12 13.06
CA SER A 79 -15.71 10.18 14.48
C SER A 79 -14.82 11.14 15.27
N TRP A 80 -15.26 11.53 16.47
CA TRP A 80 -14.43 12.30 17.41
C TRP A 80 -13.15 11.54 17.77
N LEU A 81 -13.25 10.21 17.99
CA LEU A 81 -12.10 9.38 18.33
C LEU A 81 -11.05 9.39 17.21
N ALA A 82 -11.48 9.24 15.95
CA ALA A 82 -10.58 9.28 14.80
C ALA A 82 -9.85 10.63 14.70
N ARG A 83 -10.58 11.74 14.93
CA ARG A 83 -9.98 13.08 14.98
C ARG A 83 -8.92 13.16 16.08
N PHE A 84 -9.26 12.77 17.30
CA PHE A 84 -8.34 12.80 18.43
C PHE A 84 -7.08 11.96 18.17
N LEU A 85 -7.24 10.68 17.81
CA LEU A 85 -6.11 9.78 17.58
C LEU A 85 -5.22 10.22 16.43
N SER A 86 -5.81 10.78 15.35
CA SER A 86 -5.02 11.26 14.21
C SER A 86 -4.01 12.35 14.60
N THR A 87 -4.33 13.20 15.59
CA THR A 87 -3.39 14.23 16.09
C THR A 87 -2.20 13.65 16.85
N LYS A 88 -2.26 12.38 17.27
CA LYS A 88 -1.18 11.71 18.03
C LYS A 88 -0.17 11.00 17.12
N VAL A 89 -0.47 10.93 15.81
CA VAL A 89 0.41 10.33 14.80
C VAL A 89 1.38 11.39 14.27
N ARG A 90 2.69 11.11 14.37
CA ARG A 90 3.74 11.98 13.82
C ARG A 90 3.91 11.66 12.33
N ASN A 91 3.56 12.62 11.46
CA ASN A 91 3.57 12.44 10.01
C ASN A 91 4.62 13.30 9.27
N TYR A 92 5.51 14.01 10.00
CA TYR A 92 6.61 14.80 9.43
C TYR A 92 6.20 15.79 8.34
N ALA A 93 4.95 16.25 8.35
CA ALA A 93 4.46 17.22 7.38
C ALA A 93 5.34 18.49 7.40
N GLY A 94 5.78 18.93 6.23
CA GLY A 94 6.66 20.10 6.09
C GLY A 94 8.16 19.83 6.29
N THR A 95 8.59 18.58 6.48
CA THR A 95 10.03 18.25 6.57
C THR A 95 10.50 17.35 5.41
N PRO A 96 11.82 17.24 5.15
CA PRO A 96 12.37 16.34 4.13
C PRO A 96 12.05 14.86 4.37
N GLN A 97 11.65 14.50 5.59
CA GLN A 97 11.29 13.13 5.97
C GLN A 97 9.80 12.82 5.76
N PHE A 98 9.03 13.76 5.18
CA PHE A 98 7.63 13.54 4.85
C PHE A 98 7.46 12.39 3.86
N ARG A 99 6.73 11.34 4.27
CA ARG A 99 6.42 10.16 3.43
C ARG A 99 4.91 10.00 3.19
N GLY A 100 4.15 11.06 3.39
CA GLY A 100 2.69 11.06 3.35
C GLY A 100 2.05 11.18 4.73
N LEU A 101 0.74 11.43 4.73
CA LEU A 101 0.00 11.74 5.95
C LEU A 101 -0.33 10.49 6.81
N GLY A 102 -0.40 9.31 6.19
CA GLY A 102 -0.79 8.06 6.85
C GLY A 102 -2.07 8.20 7.67
N HIS A 103 -2.13 7.54 8.83
CA HIS A 103 -3.21 7.69 9.81
C HIS A 103 -3.16 9.01 10.60
N GLY A 104 -2.29 9.95 10.22
CA GLY A 104 -2.24 11.31 10.78
C GLY A 104 -3.32 12.25 10.25
N THR A 105 -4.34 11.71 9.57
CA THR A 105 -5.55 12.45 9.20
C THR A 105 -6.77 11.75 9.77
N ALA A 106 -7.79 12.52 10.16
CA ALA A 106 -9.01 11.96 10.71
C ALA A 106 -9.70 10.93 9.77
N PRO A 107 -9.80 11.15 8.44
CA PRO A 107 -10.35 10.15 7.53
C PRO A 107 -9.55 8.83 7.50
N ALA A 108 -8.22 8.90 7.41
CA ALA A 108 -7.40 7.69 7.38
C ALA A 108 -7.37 6.93 8.71
N MET A 109 -7.50 7.66 9.83
CA MET A 109 -7.67 7.05 11.15
C MET A 109 -9.06 6.41 11.31
N GLN A 110 -10.10 7.03 10.74
CA GLN A 110 -11.46 6.46 10.76
C GLN A 110 -11.50 5.14 9.99
N LEU A 111 -10.91 5.08 8.79
CA LEU A 111 -10.82 3.83 8.02
C LEU A 111 -10.02 2.76 8.76
N LEU A 112 -8.94 3.13 9.47
CA LEU A 112 -8.20 2.20 10.32
C LEU A 112 -9.08 1.62 11.44
N ILE A 113 -9.89 2.47 12.10
CA ILE A 113 -10.81 2.03 13.16
C ILE A 113 -11.88 1.09 12.60
N GLU A 114 -12.41 1.39 11.42
CA GLU A 114 -13.43 0.55 10.77
C GLU A 114 -12.86 -0.82 10.34
N GLU A 115 -11.64 -0.85 9.81
CA GLU A 115 -10.99 -2.07 9.34
C GLU A 115 -10.47 -2.94 10.51
N ALA A 116 -9.74 -2.34 11.46
CA ALA A 116 -9.10 -3.07 12.55
C ALA A 116 -10.00 -3.22 13.79
N GLY A 117 -11.01 -2.38 13.94
CA GLY A 117 -11.89 -2.33 15.10
C GLY A 117 -11.37 -1.44 16.24
N TYR A 118 -12.31 -0.88 17.00
CA TYR A 118 -12.04 0.04 18.11
C TYR A 118 -11.08 -0.52 19.17
N SER A 119 -11.28 -1.78 19.59
CA SER A 119 -10.49 -2.41 20.65
C SER A 119 -9.01 -2.52 20.27
N ARG A 120 -8.72 -3.01 19.06
CA ARG A 120 -7.34 -3.16 18.55
C ARG A 120 -6.66 -1.81 18.39
N VAL A 121 -7.35 -0.81 17.86
CA VAL A 121 -6.79 0.54 17.68
C VAL A 121 -6.50 1.21 19.03
N LEU A 122 -7.42 1.10 20.00
CA LEU A 122 -7.20 1.67 21.34
C LEU A 122 -6.08 0.95 22.08
N PHE A 123 -5.99 -0.37 21.97
CA PHE A 123 -4.90 -1.15 22.56
C PHE A 123 -3.54 -0.76 21.96
N ALA A 124 -3.43 -0.67 20.63
CA ALA A 124 -2.23 -0.21 19.96
C ALA A 124 -1.85 1.23 20.37
N ALA A 125 -2.83 2.12 20.50
CA ALA A 125 -2.63 3.49 20.97
C ALA A 125 -2.13 3.53 22.42
N ALA A 126 -2.69 2.71 23.31
CA ALA A 126 -2.27 2.61 24.71
C ALA A 126 -0.84 2.07 24.83
N VAL A 127 -0.50 1.00 24.10
CA VAL A 127 0.86 0.47 24.05
C VAL A 127 1.84 1.54 23.56
N SER A 128 1.51 2.23 22.47
CA SER A 128 2.34 3.33 21.95
C SER A 128 2.52 4.47 22.97
N ALA A 129 1.48 4.82 23.73
CA ALA A 129 1.54 5.86 24.75
C ALA A 129 2.47 5.49 25.93
N ILE A 130 2.51 4.20 26.31
CA ILE A 130 3.34 3.68 27.40
C ILE A 130 4.80 3.51 26.95
N THR A 131 5.03 2.97 25.75
CA THR A 131 6.39 2.60 25.31
C THR A 131 7.18 3.78 24.75
N ARG A 132 6.49 4.80 24.22
CA ARG A 132 7.16 5.94 23.58
C ARG A 132 7.99 6.80 24.55
N PRO A 133 7.53 7.11 25.79
CA PRO A 133 8.38 7.76 26.79
C PRO A 133 9.62 6.95 27.17
N LEU A 134 9.58 5.63 27.00
CA LEU A 134 10.71 4.72 27.23
C LEU A 134 11.67 4.63 26.03
N GLY A 135 11.46 5.46 24.98
CA GLY A 135 12.27 5.45 23.76
C GLY A 135 11.90 4.32 22.77
N ILE A 136 10.89 3.50 23.07
CA ILE A 136 10.49 2.37 22.23
C ILE A 136 9.35 2.82 21.30
N ALA A 137 9.70 3.13 20.06
CA ALA A 137 8.74 3.49 19.02
C ALA A 137 8.23 2.25 18.27
N GLY A 138 6.93 2.21 17.96
CA GLY A 138 6.36 1.17 17.11
C GLY A 138 6.12 -0.18 17.81
N ALA A 139 6.08 -0.22 19.14
CA ALA A 139 5.84 -1.47 19.89
C ALA A 139 4.52 -2.17 19.48
N PHE A 140 3.54 -1.43 18.97
CA PHE A 140 2.29 -1.99 18.47
C PHE A 140 2.44 -2.86 17.20
N TYR A 141 3.58 -2.81 16.48
CA TYR A 141 3.83 -3.69 15.32
C TYR A 141 4.09 -5.15 15.72
N TYR A 142 4.30 -5.41 17.01
CA TYR A 142 4.54 -6.75 17.55
C TYR A 142 3.29 -7.37 18.21
N LEU A 143 2.14 -6.72 18.07
CA LEU A 143 0.83 -7.18 18.56
C LEU A 143 0.05 -7.86 17.44
#